data_AF-A0A173U236-F1
#
_entry.id   AF-A0A173U236-F1
#
_cell.length_a   1.000
_cell.length_b   1.000
_cell.length_c   1.000
_cell.angle_alpha   90.00
_cell.angle_beta   90.00
_cell.angle_gamma   90.00
#
_symmetry.space_group_name_H-M   'P 1'
#
loop_
_entity.id
_entity.type
_entity.pdbx_description
1 polymer ?
#
loop_
_entity_poly.entity_id
_entity_poly.type
_entity_poly.pdbx_seq_one_letter_code
_entity_poly.pdbx_strand_id
1 'polypeptide(L)'
;MVIGSITETQKLIDDSLKLEQEGVELNMCKALEELEERGREKGRIEGRVEGAIKIYKKMEASREDTIKNIMEDFSLDKEVADKYVEEYY
;
A
#
# COMPACT_ATOMS: atom_id res chain seq x y z
N MET A 1 6.87 -47.27 -24.89
CA MET A 1 6.46 -45.89 -24.55
C MET A 1 6.98 -45.59 -23.14
N VAL A 2 8.28 -45.31 -23.01
CA VAL A 2 8.95 -45.03 -21.71
C VAL A 2 9.74 -43.71 -21.80
N ILE A 3 10.03 -43.25 -23.01
CA ILE A 3 10.81 -42.04 -23.30
C ILE A 3 10.04 -40.76 -22.95
N GLY A 4 8.71 -40.73 -23.10
CA GLY A 4 7.88 -39.53 -22.81
C GLY A 4 7.81 -39.16 -21.32
N SER A 5 7.75 -40.16 -20.44
CA SER A 5 7.68 -39.97 -18.99
C SER A 5 8.97 -39.39 -18.42
N ILE A 6 10.12 -39.79 -18.99
CA ILE A 6 11.44 -39.29 -18.60
C ILE A 6 11.59 -37.82 -19.02
N THR A 7 11.09 -37.44 -20.20
CA THR A 7 11.16 -36.04 -20.66
C THR A 7 10.27 -35.11 -19.85
N GLU A 8 9.07 -35.54 -19.44
CA GLU A 8 8.22 -34.75 -18.53
C GLU A 8 8.85 -34.62 -17.15
N THR A 9 9.46 -35.69 -16.64
CA THR A 9 10.14 -35.67 -15.34
C THR A 9 11.36 -34.75 -15.37
N GLN A 10 12.15 -34.74 -16.45
CA GLN A 10 13.30 -33.85 -16.59
C GLN A 10 12.88 -32.38 -16.68
N LYS A 11 11.78 -32.05 -17.38
CA LYS A 11 11.22 -30.70 -17.39
C LYS A 11 10.81 -30.23 -15.99
N LEU A 12 10.13 -31.09 -15.23
CA LEU A 12 9.71 -30.75 -13.86
C LEU A 12 10.93 -30.53 -12.94
N ILE A 13 12.00 -31.29 -13.12
CA ILE A 13 13.26 -31.12 -12.39
C ILE A 13 13.92 -29.78 -12.77
N ASP A 14 14.00 -29.47 -14.07
CA ASP A 14 14.61 -28.23 -14.56
C ASP A 14 13.82 -26.98 -14.12
N ASP A 15 12.49 -27.06 -14.13
CA ASP A 15 11.61 -25.99 -13.64
C ASP A 15 11.73 -25.82 -12.12
N SER A 16 11.87 -26.93 -11.37
CA SER A 16 12.09 -26.88 -9.91
C SER A 16 13.47 -26.29 -9.56
N LEU A 17 14.51 -26.65 -10.31
CA LEU A 17 15.86 -26.09 -10.16
C LEU A 17 15.89 -24.60 -10.52
N LYS A 18 15.14 -24.19 -11.55
CA LYS A 18 14.97 -22.77 -11.87
C LYS A 18 14.23 -22.02 -10.77
N LEU A 19 13.20 -22.60 -10.15
CA LEU A 19 12.50 -21.97 -9.02
C LEU A 19 13.39 -21.88 -7.76
N GLU A 20 14.31 -22.84 -7.55
CA GLU A 20 15.34 -22.72 -6.50
C GLU A 20 16.42 -21.69 -6.83
N GLN A 21 16.82 -21.57 -8.11
CA GLN A 21 17.80 -20.56 -8.57
C GLN A 21 17.22 -19.15 -8.67
N GLU A 22 15.95 -19.03 -9.03
CA GLU A 22 15.08 -17.86 -8.90
C GLU A 22 14.48 -17.79 -7.51
N GLY A 23 15.15 -18.39 -6.52
CA GLY A 23 14.90 -18.11 -5.12
C GLY A 23 14.96 -16.60 -4.96
N VAL A 24 13.79 -15.97 -4.91
CA VAL A 24 13.66 -14.59 -4.47
C VAL A 24 14.09 -14.66 -3.02
N GLU A 25 15.39 -14.49 -2.80
CA GLU A 25 15.97 -14.34 -1.49
C GLU A 25 15.36 -13.05 -0.95
N LEU A 26 14.24 -13.19 -0.26
CA LEU A 26 13.59 -12.10 0.43
C LEU A 26 14.57 -11.65 1.50
N ASN A 27 15.33 -10.61 1.18
CA ASN A 27 16.19 -9.96 2.14
C ASN A 27 15.29 -9.36 3.21
N MET A 28 15.14 -10.10 4.31
CA MET A 28 14.22 -9.75 5.40
C MET A 28 14.48 -8.34 5.94
N CYS A 29 15.76 -7.96 6.07
CA CYS A 29 16.14 -6.62 6.52
C CYS A 29 15.64 -5.55 5.55
N LYS A 30 15.82 -5.76 4.25
CA LYS A 30 15.31 -4.85 3.23
C LYS A 30 13.78 -4.75 3.25
N ALA A 31 13.09 -5.88 3.40
CA ALA A 31 11.62 -5.89 3.51
C ALA A 31 11.12 -5.14 4.75
N LEU A 32 11.85 -5.23 5.87
CA LEU A 32 11.55 -4.48 7.10
C LEU A 32 11.81 -2.98 6.94
N GLU A 33 12.91 -2.59 6.29
CA GLU A 33 13.23 -1.18 5.98
C GLU A 33 12.14 -0.55 5.09
N GLU A 34 11.75 -1.24 4.01
CA GLU A 34 10.68 -0.79 3.11
C GLU A 34 9.31 -0.72 3.82
N LEU A 35 9.04 -1.64 4.75
CA LEU A 35 7.82 -1.60 5.56
C LEU A 35 7.82 -0.39 6.52
N GLU A 36 8.95 -0.14 7.19
CA GLU A 36 9.12 0.97 8.12
C GLU A 36 8.99 2.32 7.39
N GLU A 37 9.63 2.47 6.23
CA GLU A 37 9.56 3.69 5.42
C GLU A 37 8.13 3.97 4.93
N ARG A 38 7.43 2.95 4.42
CA ARG A 38 6.01 3.07 4.04
C ARG A 38 5.14 3.44 5.24
N GLY A 39 5.40 2.86 6.41
CA GLY A 39 4.70 3.18 7.64
C GLY A 39 4.89 4.64 8.04
N ARG A 40 6.14 5.15 8.00
CA ARG A 40 6.45 6.55 8.29
C ARG A 40 5.74 7.50 7.32
N GLU A 41 5.82 7.22 6.03
CA GLU A 41 5.22 8.09 5.01
C GLU A 41 3.69 8.11 5.15
N LYS A 42 3.07 6.94 5.33
CA LYS A 42 1.63 6.84 5.58
C LYS A 42 1.22 7.62 6.84
N GLY A 43 1.92 7.42 7.96
CA GLY A 43 1.63 8.14 9.20
C GLY A 43 1.78 9.65 9.09
N ARG A 44 2.74 10.14 8.30
CA ARG A 44 2.92 11.57 8.03
C ARG A 44 1.75 12.15 7.24
N ILE A 45 1.24 11.43 6.25
CA ILE A 45 0.06 11.86 5.49
C ILE A 45 -1.18 11.85 6.37
N GLU A 46 -1.44 10.74 7.07
CA GLU A 46 -2.60 10.60 7.97
C GLU A 46 -2.64 11.70 9.03
N GLY A 47 -1.52 11.96 9.70
CA GLY A 47 -1.44 13.01 10.72
C GLY A 47 -1.65 14.43 10.17
N ARG A 48 -1.22 14.70 8.93
CA ARG A 48 -1.48 16.00 8.28
C ARG A 48 -2.95 16.17 7.90
N VAL A 49 -3.58 15.12 7.36
CA VAL A 49 -5.00 15.12 7.00
C VAL A 49 -5.86 15.31 8.24
N GLU A 50 -5.64 14.52 9.30
CA GLU A 50 -6.33 14.67 10.58
C GLU A 50 -6.18 16.08 11.15
N GLY A 51 -4.97 16.64 11.12
CA GLY A 51 -4.70 18.01 11.57
C GLY A 51 -5.49 19.06 10.79
N ALA A 52 -5.54 18.94 9.46
CA ALA A 52 -6.31 19.83 8.60
C ALA A 52 -7.81 19.77 8.91
N ILE A 53 -8.37 18.56 9.03
CA ILE A 53 -9.78 18.33 9.39
C ILE A 53 -10.13 19.02 10.71
N LYS A 54 -9.30 18.86 11.74
CA LYS A 54 -9.49 19.53 13.04
C LYS A 54 -9.46 21.06 12.91
N ILE A 55 -8.62 21.61 12.04
CA ILE A 55 -8.55 23.05 11.79
C ILE A 55 -9.83 23.53 11.09
N TYR A 56 -10.28 22.86 10.03
CA TYR A 56 -11.51 23.22 9.32
C TYR A 56 -12.73 23.15 10.22
N LYS A 57 -12.84 22.10 11.06
CA LYS A 57 -13.88 22.00 12.07
C LYS A 57 -13.84 23.17 13.06
N LYS A 58 -12.65 23.55 13.53
CA LYS A 58 -12.47 24.70 14.44
C LYS A 58 -12.81 26.04 13.77
N MET A 59 -12.66 26.13 12.45
CA MET A 59 -13.09 27.27 11.64
C MET A 59 -14.58 27.22 11.27
N GLU A 60 -15.34 26.27 11.81
CA GLU A 60 -16.77 26.08 11.54
C GLU A 60 -17.07 25.86 10.04
N ALA A 61 -16.14 25.27 9.30
CA ALA A 61 -16.40 24.84 7.93
C ALA A 61 -17.58 23.85 7.89
N SER A 62 -18.25 23.72 6.75
CA SER A 62 -19.21 22.63 6.60
C SER A 62 -18.47 21.31 6.40
N ARG A 63 -19.16 20.19 6.65
CA ARG A 63 -18.61 18.87 6.35
C ARG A 63 -18.30 18.72 4.85
N GLU A 64 -19.19 19.25 3.99
CA GLU A 64 -19.04 19.22 2.54
C GLU A 64 -17.84 20.04 2.06
N ASP A 65 -17.65 21.25 2.61
CA ASP A 65 -16.47 22.07 2.33
C ASP A 65 -15.19 21.41 2.85
N THR A 66 -15.25 20.76 4.01
CA THR A 66 -14.10 20.03 4.55
C THR A 66 -13.69 18.89 3.63
N ILE A 67 -14.63 18.10 3.11
CA ILE A 67 -14.34 17.03 2.13
C ILE A 67 -13.68 17.63 0.89
N LYS A 68 -14.24 18.70 0.33
CA LYS A 68 -13.70 19.37 -0.85
C LYS A 68 -12.27 19.89 -0.60
N ASN A 69 -12.04 20.56 0.53
CA ASN A 69 -10.73 21.08 0.89
C ASN A 69 -9.71 19.96 1.09
N ILE A 70 -10.08 18.84 1.70
CA ILE A 70 -9.19 17.69 1.87
C ILE A 70 -8.84 17.04 0.52
N MET A 71 -9.80 16.92 -0.39
CA MET A 71 -9.54 16.44 -1.76
C MET A 71 -8.53 17.34 -2.47
N GLU A 72 -8.71 18.66 -2.39
CA GLU A 72 -7.83 19.64 -3.07
C GLU A 72 -6.44 19.70 -2.43
N ASP A 73 -6.36 19.90 -1.10
CA ASP A 73 -5.09 20.12 -0.39
C ASP A 73 -4.18 18.88 -0.36
N PHE A 74 -4.77 17.69 -0.39
CA PHE A 74 -4.05 16.42 -0.33
C PHE A 74 -4.11 15.61 -1.63
N SER A 75 -4.75 16.14 -2.68
CA SER A 75 -4.93 15.47 -3.96
C SER A 75 -5.54 14.06 -3.80
N LEU A 76 -6.52 13.94 -2.91
CA LEU A 76 -7.22 12.69 -2.61
C LEU A 76 -8.49 12.59 -3.45
N ASP A 77 -8.87 11.37 -3.80
CA ASP A 77 -10.20 11.13 -4.36
C ASP A 77 -11.29 11.32 -3.29
N LYS A 78 -12.53 11.41 -3.76
CA LYS A 78 -13.67 11.68 -2.91
C LYS A 78 -13.90 10.58 -1.87
N GLU A 79 -13.73 9.32 -2.23
CA GLU A 79 -14.00 8.19 -1.33
C GLU A 79 -13.02 8.19 -0.16
N VAL A 80 -11.74 8.43 -0.46
CA VAL A 80 -10.69 8.51 0.56
C VAL A 80 -10.88 9.75 1.43
N ALA A 81 -11.19 10.91 0.84
CA ALA A 81 -11.46 12.13 1.60
C ALA A 81 -12.70 11.99 2.50
N ASP A 82 -13.79 11.40 2.00
CA ASP A 82 -15.00 11.10 2.77
C ASP A 82 -14.66 10.25 3.98
N LYS A 83 -13.88 9.17 3.80
CA LYS A 83 -13.47 8.29 4.90
C LYS A 83 -12.67 9.04 5.98
N TYR A 84 -11.70 9.87 5.59
CA TYR A 84 -10.93 10.65 6.57
C TYR A 84 -11.81 11.65 7.33
N VAL A 85 -12.73 12.32 6.64
CA VAL A 85 -13.67 13.25 7.29
C VAL A 85 -14.65 12.50 8.19
N GLU A 86 -15.10 11.30 7.83
CA GLU A 86 -15.92 10.46 8.74
C GLU A 86 -15.18 10.08 10.02
N GLU A 87 -13.89 9.79 9.93
CA GLU A 87 -13.09 9.34 11.07
C GLU A 87 -12.72 10.48 12.03
N TYR A 88 -12.45 11.68 11.50
CA TYR A 88 -11.79 12.76 12.26
C TYR A 88 -12.59 14.06 12.43
N TYR A 89 -13.73 14.22 11.74
CA TYR A 89 -14.55 15.45 11.80
C TYR A 89 -15.54 15.48 12.98
#